data_AF-A0A947WF65-F1
#
_entry.id   AF-A0A947WF65-F1
#
_cell.length_a   1.000
_cell.length_b   1.000
_cell.length_c   1.000
_cell.angle_alpha   90.00
_cell.angle_beta   90.00
_cell.angle_gamma   90.00
#
_symmetry.space_group_name_H-M   'P 1'
#
loop_
_entity.id
_entity.type
_entity.pdbx_description
1 polymer ?
#
loop_
_entity_poly.entity_id
_entity_poly.type
_entity_poly.pdbx_seq_one_letter_code
_entity_poly.pdbx_strand_id
1 'polypeptide(L)'
;MISGQNPIAAAICRISGILFLIAAVLCSPGDSARASVIIAFDGASGPGLDSMSFNSVVTPNIGNDDVVGASPNWISINQKAFAVVDYIDMVFSVEDFGVPATEYILTEGVFNGTAEDWIGYQVVLGFGTGAGFVQSTLGDGLG
;
A
#
# COMPACT_ATOMS: atom_id res chain seq x y z
N MET A 1 0.84 68.71 -38.38
CA MET A 1 0.14 68.12 -39.54
C MET A 1 1.03 67.01 -40.08
N ILE A 2 0.58 65.74 -39.98
CA ILE A 2 1.00 64.51 -40.72
C ILE A 2 2.48 64.09 -40.53
N SER A 3 2.94 62.87 -40.27
CA SER A 3 2.48 61.46 -40.11
C SER A 3 3.74 60.73 -39.59
N GLY A 4 3.74 59.81 -38.61
CA GLY A 4 3.19 58.46 -38.68
C GLY A 4 4.22 57.44 -39.20
N GLN A 5 4.34 56.31 -38.48
CA GLN A 5 4.96 55.00 -38.82
C GLN A 5 6.28 54.62 -38.12
N ASN A 6 6.16 53.82 -37.05
CA ASN A 6 7.04 52.67 -36.75
C ASN A 6 6.50 51.46 -37.56
N PRO A 7 7.32 50.47 -38.00
CA PRO A 7 7.65 49.36 -37.09
C PRO A 7 9.00 48.61 -37.32
N ILE A 8 9.54 48.13 -36.20
CA ILE A 8 10.05 46.77 -35.89
C ILE A 8 10.94 46.08 -36.94
N ALA A 9 12.23 45.85 -36.61
CA ALA A 9 12.85 44.50 -36.60
C ALA A 9 14.34 44.50 -36.21
N ALA A 10 14.68 43.50 -35.41
CA ALA A 10 15.95 42.77 -35.33
C ALA A 10 17.21 43.52 -34.83
N ALA A 11 17.50 43.34 -33.54
CA ALA A 11 18.87 43.39 -33.04
C ALA A 11 19.31 41.98 -32.62
N ILE A 12 20.04 41.33 -33.52
CA ILE A 12 20.87 40.16 -33.25
C ILE A 12 22.13 40.66 -32.51
N CYS A 13 22.41 40.15 -31.30
CA CYS A 13 23.70 40.33 -30.63
C CYS A 13 23.99 39.09 -29.78
N ARG A 14 24.66 38.08 -30.34
CA ARG A 14 26.08 37.75 -30.11
C ARG A 14 26.46 37.67 -28.62
N ILE A 15 26.86 36.48 -28.15
CA ILE A 15 28.19 36.16 -27.58
C ILE A 15 28.16 34.81 -26.83
N SER A 16 29.17 34.00 -27.12
CA SER A 16 29.55 32.73 -26.52
C SER A 16 29.50 32.70 -24.98
N GLY A 17 29.05 31.58 -24.43
CA GLY A 17 29.20 31.30 -23.00
C GLY A 17 28.71 29.90 -22.64
N ILE A 18 29.64 28.95 -22.60
CA ILE A 18 29.71 27.77 -21.73
C ILE A 18 28.37 27.06 -21.44
N LEU A 19 28.21 25.92 -22.12
CA LEU A 19 27.19 24.92 -21.85
C LEU A 19 27.41 24.29 -20.45
N PHE A 20 26.93 24.94 -19.38
CA PHE A 20 26.67 24.26 -18.12
C PHE A 20 25.39 23.46 -18.29
N LEU A 21 25.53 22.16 -18.55
CA LEU A 21 24.43 21.22 -18.44
C LEU A 21 24.07 21.10 -16.96
N ILE A 22 23.24 22.01 -16.44
CA ILE A 22 22.52 21.79 -15.20
C ILE A 22 21.52 20.69 -15.53
N ALA A 23 21.88 19.45 -15.21
CA ALA A 23 20.90 18.38 -15.08
C ALA A 23 19.98 18.80 -13.92
N ALA A 24 18.90 19.51 -14.24
CA ALA A 24 17.79 19.62 -13.34
C ALA A 24 17.28 18.19 -13.14
N VAL A 25 17.69 17.57 -12.03
CA VAL A 25 17.00 16.41 -11.48
C VAL A 25 15.59 16.92 -11.21
N LEU A 26 14.70 16.65 -12.15
CA LEU A 26 13.27 16.72 -11.94
C LEU A 26 12.99 15.75 -10.80
N CYS A 27 12.98 16.30 -9.59
CA CYS A 27 12.33 15.67 -8.47
C CYS A 27 10.85 15.65 -8.85
N SER A 28 10.41 14.57 -9.50
CA SER A 28 8.99 14.28 -9.61
C SER A 28 8.45 14.35 -8.19
N PRO A 29 7.39 15.13 -7.90
CA PRO A 29 6.66 14.90 -6.66
C PRO A 29 6.27 13.42 -6.70
N GLY A 30 6.78 12.63 -5.77
CA GLY A 30 6.27 11.28 -5.58
C GLY A 30 4.78 11.47 -5.31
N ASP A 31 3.92 10.89 -6.15
CA ASP A 31 2.53 10.72 -5.77
C ASP A 31 2.56 10.07 -4.39
N SER A 32 2.04 10.77 -3.37
CA SER A 32 1.79 10.14 -2.09
C SER A 32 0.97 8.91 -2.39
N ALA A 33 1.56 7.72 -2.19
CA ALA A 33 0.86 6.47 -2.38
C ALA A 33 -0.38 6.54 -1.49
N ARG A 34 -1.54 6.70 -2.12
CA ARG A 34 -2.81 6.70 -1.41
C ARG A 34 -3.08 5.24 -1.09
N ALA A 35 -2.99 4.87 0.18
CA ALA A 35 -3.33 3.54 0.60
C ALA A 35 -4.67 3.51 1.30
N SER A 36 -5.31 2.36 1.25
CA SER A 36 -6.59 2.11 1.89
C SER A 36 -6.38 1.70 3.34
N VAL A 37 -7.34 2.06 4.18
CA VAL A 37 -7.39 1.73 5.61
C VAL A 37 -8.37 0.60 5.81
N ILE A 38 -8.06 -0.36 6.69
CA ILE A 38 -8.98 -1.44 7.02
C ILE A 38 -10.13 -0.89 7.87
N ILE A 39 -11.36 -1.09 7.40
CA ILE A 39 -12.59 -0.63 8.05
C ILE A 39 -13.45 -1.76 8.61
N ALA A 40 -13.30 -2.98 8.09
CA ALA A 40 -14.00 -4.15 8.60
C ALA A 40 -13.27 -5.45 8.28
N PHE A 41 -13.55 -6.49 9.08
CA PHE A 41 -13.25 -7.88 8.75
C PHE A 41 -14.51 -8.55 8.23
N ASP A 42 -14.45 -9.10 7.02
CA ASP A 42 -15.61 -9.65 6.31
C ASP A 42 -15.69 -11.18 6.41
N GLY A 43 -14.68 -11.80 7.02
CA GLY A 43 -14.66 -13.22 7.29
C GLY A 43 -13.39 -13.90 6.79
N ALA A 44 -13.36 -15.21 6.96
CA ALA A 44 -12.31 -16.06 6.45
C ALA A 44 -12.87 -17.26 5.72
N SER A 45 -12.13 -17.73 4.73
CA SER A 45 -12.48 -18.90 3.92
C SER A 45 -11.24 -19.57 3.37
N GLY A 46 -11.41 -20.65 2.64
CA GLY A 46 -10.32 -21.36 1.97
C GLY A 46 -10.26 -22.84 2.37
N PRO A 47 -9.60 -23.67 1.54
CA PRO A 47 -9.50 -25.11 1.74
C PRO A 47 -8.69 -25.49 2.98
N GLY A 48 -7.80 -24.62 3.46
CA GLY A 48 -7.03 -24.86 4.67
C GLY A 48 -7.82 -24.62 5.95
N LEU A 49 -8.91 -23.85 5.90
CA LEU A 49 -9.60 -23.37 7.09
C LEU A 49 -10.40 -24.48 7.78
N ASP A 50 -10.06 -24.77 9.03
CA ASP A 50 -10.90 -25.54 9.94
C ASP A 50 -11.83 -24.60 10.72
N SER A 51 -11.23 -23.70 11.48
CA SER A 51 -11.93 -22.73 12.31
C SER A 51 -11.11 -21.46 12.52
N MET A 52 -11.81 -20.36 12.79
CA MET A 52 -11.16 -19.08 13.12
C MET A 52 -12.00 -18.30 14.13
N SER A 53 -11.32 -17.68 15.07
CA SER A 53 -11.85 -16.69 16.00
C SER A 53 -11.12 -15.37 15.79
N PHE A 54 -11.81 -14.44 15.13
CA PHE A 54 -11.36 -13.07 14.98
C PHE A 54 -11.65 -12.26 16.25
N ASN A 55 -10.74 -11.38 16.64
CA ASN A 55 -10.90 -10.55 17.83
C ASN A 55 -11.25 -9.11 17.45
N SER A 56 -10.32 -8.39 16.80
CA SER A 56 -10.52 -6.98 16.42
C SER A 56 -9.54 -6.49 15.36
N VAL A 57 -9.96 -5.46 14.62
CA VAL A 57 -9.07 -4.51 13.96
C VAL A 57 -9.25 -3.18 14.68
N VAL A 58 -8.14 -2.51 15.02
CA VAL A 58 -8.17 -1.22 15.70
C VAL A 58 -7.16 -0.30 15.00
N THR A 59 -7.65 0.85 14.52
CA THR A 59 -6.88 1.81 13.71
C THR A 59 -6.89 3.21 14.34
N PRO A 60 -6.23 3.44 15.48
CA PRO A 60 -6.25 4.74 16.14
C PRO A 60 -5.40 5.81 15.42
N ASN A 61 -4.48 5.41 14.54
CA ASN A 61 -3.61 6.34 13.81
C ASN A 61 -3.53 5.97 12.33
N ILE A 62 -4.42 6.54 11.52
CA ILE A 62 -4.41 6.38 10.06
C ILE A 62 -3.22 7.12 9.44
N GLY A 63 -2.66 6.58 8.35
CA GLY A 63 -1.59 7.22 7.59
C GLY A 63 -0.24 7.29 8.31
N ASN A 64 0.00 6.40 9.27
CA ASN A 64 1.21 6.36 10.09
C ASN A 64 2.37 5.59 9.42
N ASP A 65 2.46 5.67 8.11
CA ASP A 65 3.49 5.03 7.29
C ASP A 65 4.91 5.35 7.78
N ASP A 66 5.75 4.32 7.94
CA ASP A 66 7.14 4.41 8.38
C ASP A 66 7.36 5.28 9.65
N VAL A 67 6.34 5.41 10.51
CA VAL A 67 6.46 6.20 11.73
C VAL A 67 7.31 5.45 12.75
N VAL A 68 8.36 6.12 13.26
CA VAL A 68 9.29 5.52 14.23
C VAL A 68 8.55 4.94 15.44
N GLY A 69 8.68 3.63 15.63
CA GLY A 69 8.09 2.88 16.74
C GLY A 69 7.31 1.66 16.26
N ALA A 70 6.64 0.97 17.19
CA ALA A 70 5.64 -0.02 16.84
C ALA A 70 4.38 0.69 16.35
N SER A 71 3.76 0.21 15.26
CA SER A 71 2.49 0.77 14.82
C SER A 71 1.44 0.67 15.95
N PRO A 72 0.71 1.76 16.24
CA PRO A 72 -0.40 1.73 17.18
C PRO A 72 -1.67 1.15 16.55
N ASN A 73 -1.65 0.76 15.27
CA ASN A 73 -2.76 0.03 14.66
C ASN A 73 -2.47 -1.47 14.72
N TRP A 74 -3.49 -2.26 15.06
CA TRP A 74 -3.33 -3.70 15.19
C TRP A 74 -4.52 -4.49 14.67
N ILE A 75 -4.21 -5.70 14.21
CA ILE A 75 -5.16 -6.75 13.91
C ILE A 75 -4.90 -7.89 14.89
N SER A 76 -5.95 -8.34 15.57
CA SER A 76 -5.86 -9.44 16.53
C SER A 76 -6.76 -10.59 16.09
N ILE A 77 -6.16 -11.77 15.98
CA ILE A 77 -6.82 -13.05 15.72
C ILE A 77 -6.52 -13.93 16.92
N ASN A 78 -7.56 -14.33 17.66
CA ASN A 78 -7.39 -15.16 18.84
C ASN A 78 -6.89 -16.56 18.46
N GLN A 79 -7.50 -17.15 17.44
CA GLN A 79 -7.14 -18.47 16.95
C GLN A 79 -7.49 -18.62 15.47
N LYS A 80 -6.60 -19.26 14.71
CA LYS A 80 -6.80 -19.73 13.34
C LYS A 80 -6.27 -21.15 13.26
N ALA A 81 -7.16 -22.10 12.95
CA ALA A 81 -6.84 -23.51 12.85
C ALA A 81 -6.87 -23.97 11.41
N PHE A 82 -5.88 -24.78 11.04
CA PHE A 82 -5.80 -25.41 9.73
C PHE A 82 -6.19 -26.88 9.80
N ALA A 83 -7.11 -27.32 8.94
CA ALA A 83 -7.46 -28.73 8.77
C ALA A 83 -6.55 -29.45 7.77
N VAL A 84 -6.06 -28.71 6.76
CA VAL A 84 -5.23 -29.22 5.67
C VAL A 84 -4.13 -28.20 5.35
N VAL A 85 -3.00 -28.65 4.79
CA VAL A 85 -1.92 -27.79 4.32
C VAL A 85 -2.35 -27.10 3.02
N ASP A 86 -3.07 -25.98 3.18
CA ASP A 86 -3.55 -25.15 2.09
C ASP A 86 -3.81 -23.72 2.59
N TYR A 87 -4.18 -22.80 1.69
CA TYR A 87 -4.38 -21.39 2.03
C TYR A 87 -5.65 -21.14 2.87
N ILE A 88 -5.61 -20.04 3.63
CA ILE A 88 -6.77 -19.42 4.27
C ILE A 88 -6.78 -17.95 3.84
N ASP A 89 -7.87 -17.54 3.22
CA ASP A 89 -8.13 -16.14 2.89
C ASP A 89 -8.80 -15.45 4.08
N MET A 90 -8.22 -14.34 4.52
CA MET A 90 -8.82 -13.43 5.50
C MET A 90 -9.22 -12.15 4.76
N VAL A 91 -10.51 -11.89 4.67
CA VAL A 91 -11.06 -10.82 3.85
C VAL A 91 -11.32 -9.59 4.71
N PHE A 92 -10.82 -8.45 4.24
CA PHE A 92 -11.00 -7.16 4.88
C PHE A 92 -11.60 -6.17 3.90
N SER A 93 -12.55 -5.37 4.37
CA SER A 93 -13.02 -4.19 3.66
C SER A 93 -12.07 -3.05 3.95
N VAL A 94 -11.72 -2.31 2.90
CA VAL A 94 -10.80 -1.18 2.97
C VAL A 94 -11.42 0.07 2.33
N GLU A 95 -11.02 1.25 2.82
CA GLU A 95 -11.46 2.55 2.31
C GLU A 95 -10.26 3.48 2.13
N ASP A 96 -10.20 4.20 1.01
CA ASP A 96 -9.16 5.19 0.73
C ASP A 96 -9.52 6.54 1.39
N PHE A 97 -8.77 6.89 2.44
CA PHE A 97 -8.93 8.15 3.19
C PHE A 97 -8.08 9.30 2.65
N GLY A 98 -7.35 9.12 1.55
CA GLY A 98 -6.46 10.14 0.98
C GLY A 98 -5.25 10.45 1.86
N VAL A 99 -4.84 9.50 2.69
CA VAL A 99 -3.68 9.57 3.58
C VAL A 99 -2.55 8.64 3.08
N PRO A 100 -1.31 8.77 3.59
CA PRO A 100 -0.25 7.78 3.34
C PRO A 100 -0.65 6.37 3.78
N ALA A 101 0.24 5.38 3.57
CA ALA A 101 -0.05 4.03 4.01
C ALA A 101 -0.31 3.94 5.52
N THR A 102 -1.16 2.99 5.91
CA THR A 102 -1.47 2.73 7.32
C THR A 102 -0.86 1.40 7.70
N GLU A 103 0.14 1.42 8.57
CA GLU A 103 0.83 0.21 9.01
C GLU A 103 0.02 -0.49 10.12
N TYR A 104 0.00 -1.82 10.11
CA TYR A 104 -0.66 -2.63 11.14
C TYR A 104 0.28 -3.69 11.71
N ILE A 105 0.19 -3.92 13.01
CA ILE A 105 0.75 -5.12 13.63
C ILE A 105 -0.29 -6.23 13.60
N LEU A 106 0.03 -7.35 12.96
CA LEU A 106 -0.76 -8.57 13.01
C LEU A 106 -0.31 -9.43 14.20
N THR A 107 -1.23 -9.73 15.10
CA THR A 107 -1.03 -10.73 16.16
C THR A 107 -2.03 -11.87 15.98
N GLU A 108 -1.53 -13.10 15.87
CA GLU A 108 -2.36 -14.26 15.63
C GLU A 108 -1.95 -15.50 16.43
N GLY A 109 -2.95 -16.22 16.93
CA GLY A 109 -2.79 -17.60 17.37
C GLY A 109 -2.97 -18.56 16.21
N VAL A 110 -1.94 -19.32 15.85
CA VAL A 110 -2.01 -20.33 14.78
C VAL A 110 -1.97 -21.73 15.36
N PHE A 111 -2.96 -22.54 15.00
CA PHE A 111 -3.05 -23.95 15.36
C PHE A 111 -2.89 -24.83 14.12
N ASN A 112 -1.84 -25.66 14.13
CA ASN A 112 -1.67 -26.71 13.14
C ASN A 112 -2.55 -27.91 13.54
N GLY A 113 -3.73 -28.00 12.94
CA GLY A 113 -4.62 -29.16 13.06
C GLY A 113 -4.45 -30.18 11.92
N THR A 114 -3.43 -30.01 11.08
CA THR A 114 -3.13 -30.91 9.97
C THR A 114 -2.40 -32.17 10.48
N ALA A 115 -2.24 -33.16 9.60
CA ALA A 115 -1.42 -34.35 9.89
C ALA A 115 0.08 -34.15 9.63
N GLU A 116 0.49 -32.96 9.15
CA GLU A 116 1.84 -32.68 8.69
C GLU A 116 2.58 -31.75 9.66
N ASP A 117 3.90 -31.95 9.78
CA ASP A 117 4.77 -31.06 10.54
C ASP A 117 5.13 -29.81 9.72
N TRP A 118 4.83 -28.64 10.28
CA TRP A 118 5.05 -27.37 9.59
C TRP A 118 6.41 -26.78 9.94
N ILE A 119 7.15 -26.37 8.92
CA ILE A 119 8.38 -25.59 9.09
C ILE A 119 8.14 -24.08 9.04
N GLY A 120 6.92 -23.66 8.67
CA GLY A 120 6.50 -22.25 8.60
C GLY A 120 5.24 -22.06 7.76
N TYR A 121 4.78 -20.81 7.71
CA TYR A 121 3.74 -20.32 6.81
C TYR A 121 4.05 -18.88 6.41
N GLN A 122 3.36 -18.37 5.39
CA GLN A 122 3.48 -16.99 4.94
C GLN A 122 2.14 -16.27 5.00
N VAL A 123 2.18 -14.97 5.26
CA VAL A 123 1.05 -14.07 5.12
C VAL A 123 1.33 -13.19 3.91
N VAL A 124 0.38 -13.14 2.97
CA VAL A 124 0.50 -12.36 1.73
C VAL A 124 -0.70 -11.41 1.66
N LEU A 125 -0.42 -10.13 1.43
CA LEU A 125 -1.44 -9.11 1.22
C LEU A 125 -1.78 -9.00 -0.27
N GLY A 126 -3.04 -8.78 -0.60
CA GLY A 126 -3.49 -8.67 -1.98
C GLY A 126 -4.99 -8.47 -2.11
N PHE A 127 -5.47 -8.46 -3.35
CA PHE A 127 -6.88 -8.32 -3.68
C PHE A 127 -7.47 -9.65 -4.17
N GLY A 128 -8.76 -9.87 -3.93
CA GLY A 128 -9.46 -11.09 -4.30
C GLY A 128 -9.23 -12.25 -3.33
N THR A 129 -9.72 -13.43 -3.68
CA THR A 129 -9.65 -14.65 -2.87
C THR A 129 -9.43 -15.88 -3.76
N GLY A 130 -8.88 -16.95 -3.19
CA GLY A 130 -8.60 -18.21 -3.86
C GLY A 130 -7.88 -18.05 -5.20
N ALA A 131 -8.39 -18.69 -6.25
CA ALA A 131 -7.80 -18.61 -7.59
C ALA A 131 -7.82 -17.21 -8.22
N GLY A 132 -8.64 -16.29 -7.69
CA GLY A 132 -8.70 -14.89 -8.11
C GLY A 132 -7.80 -13.96 -7.29
N PHE A 133 -7.02 -14.49 -6.35
CA PHE A 133 -6.10 -13.70 -5.54
C PHE A 133 -4.98 -13.11 -6.40
N VAL A 134 -4.74 -11.81 -6.22
CA VAL A 134 -3.65 -11.06 -6.84
C VAL A 134 -2.86 -10.39 -5.73
N GLN A 135 -1.59 -10.80 -5.57
CA GLN A 135 -0.69 -10.22 -4.58
C GLN A 135 -0.50 -8.72 -4.83
N SER A 136 -0.46 -7.95 -3.74
CA SER A 136 -0.30 -6.51 -3.80
C SER A 136 1.08 -6.09 -4.32
N THR A 137 1.10 -4.96 -5.03
CA THR A 137 2.29 -4.30 -5.56
C THR A 137 2.26 -2.80 -5.26
N LEU A 138 3.40 -2.13 -5.30
CA LEU A 138 3.50 -0.70 -4.99
C LEU A 138 2.50 0.14 -5.81
N GLY A 139 1.73 0.98 -5.11
CA GLY A 139 0.78 1.90 -5.72
C GLY A 139 -0.58 1.30 -6.12
N ASP A 140 -0.87 0.05 -5.72
CA ASP A 140 -2.19 -0.56 -5.93
C ASP A 140 -3.23 -0.23 -4.84
N GLY A 141 -2.83 0.60 -3.87
CA GLY A 141 -3.68 1.02 -2.76
C GLY A 141 -3.55 0.18 -1.49
N LEU A 142 -2.64 -0.80 -1.45
CA LEU A 142 -2.33 -1.59 -0.25
C LEU A 142 -0.86 -1.51 0.21
N GLY A 143 0.04 -0.88 -0.56
CA GLY A 143 1.45 -0.70 -0.20
C GLY A 143 2.15 0.40 -0.95
#